data_AF-A0AAV0XAW9-F1
#
_entry.id   AF-A0AAV0XAW9-F1
#
_cell.length_a   1.000
_cell.length_b   1.000
_cell.length_c   1.000
_cell.angle_alpha   90.00
_cell.angle_beta   90.00
_cell.angle_gamma   90.00
#
_symmetry.space_group_name_H-M   'P 1'
#
loop_
_entity.id
_entity.type
_entity.pdbx_description
1 polymer ?
#
loop_
_entity_poly.entity_id
_entity_poly.type
_entity_poly.pdbx_seq_one_letter_code
_entity_poly.pdbx_strand_id
1 'polypeptide(L)'
;MDLLRKIWVRLNRIRKRQGRCNELMYKWKFRESPGYDCGANIQPKQHLILDCHLRSYDGDLEDFLKVTPDAVAWLEALDIDI
;
A
#
# COMPACT_ATOMS: atom_id res chain seq x y z
N MET A 1 12.35 -17.34 -1.47
CA MET A 1 10.95 -17.44 -1.94
C MET A 1 10.87 -16.80 -3.30
N ASP A 2 10.31 -17.49 -4.28
CA ASP A 2 9.92 -16.86 -5.53
C ASP A 2 8.59 -16.14 -5.30
N LEU A 3 8.63 -14.80 -5.28
CA LEU A 3 7.44 -13.98 -5.20
C LEU A 3 6.91 -13.72 -6.61
N LEU A 4 5.59 -13.77 -6.77
CA LEU A 4 4.95 -13.26 -7.98
C LEU A 4 5.36 -11.80 -8.19
N ARG A 5 5.65 -11.42 -9.45
CA ARG A 5 6.10 -10.07 -9.82
C ARG A 5 5.23 -8.96 -9.23
N LYS A 6 3.91 -9.17 -9.19
CA LYS A 6 2.93 -8.22 -8.62
C LYS A 6 3.20 -7.97 -7.13
N ILE A 7 3.39 -9.03 -6.35
CA ILE A 7 3.65 -8.96 -4.90
C ILE A 7 4.99 -8.29 -4.64
N TRP A 8 6.02 -8.69 -5.39
CA TRP A 8 7.35 -8.11 -5.27
C TRP A 8 7.36 -6.60 -5.54
N VAL A 9 6.60 -6.13 -6.54
CA VAL A 9 6.47 -4.69 -6.84
C VAL A 9 5.76 -3.96 -5.70
N ARG A 10 4.61 -4.47 -5.22
CA ARG A 10 3.87 -3.88 -4.09
C ARG A 10 4.73 -3.81 -2.83
N LEU A 11 5.44 -4.89 -2.52
CA LEU A 11 6.37 -4.97 -1.39
C LEU A 11 7.46 -3.89 -1.44
N ASN A 12 8.12 -3.72 -2.59
CA ASN A 12 9.17 -2.71 -2.74
C ASN A 12 8.63 -1.28 -2.66
N ARG A 13 7.42 -1.07 -3.15
CA ARG A 13 6.71 0.21 -3.05
C ARG A 13 6.34 0.56 -1.60
N ILE A 14 6.11 -0.43 -0.73
CA ILE A 14 5.97 -0.24 0.72
C ILE A 14 7.32 0.07 1.37
N ARG A 15 8.34 -0.75 1.10
CA ARG A 15 9.69 -0.59 1.68
C ARG A 15 10.30 0.77 1.39
N LYS A 16 10.18 1.26 0.16
CA LYS A 16 10.66 2.61 -0.21
C LYS A 16 9.75 3.74 0.26
N ARG A 17 8.58 3.43 0.83
CA ARG A 17 7.52 4.39 1.17
C ARG A 17 7.13 5.28 -0.01
N GLN A 18 7.38 4.82 -1.24
CA GLN A 18 7.20 5.55 -2.49
C GLN A 18 6.47 4.66 -3.50
N GLY A 19 5.56 5.24 -4.28
CA GLY A 19 4.85 4.54 -5.36
C GLY A 19 3.55 5.26 -5.75
N ARG A 20 2.51 4.52 -6.12
CA ARG A 20 1.25 5.13 -6.58
C ARG A 20 0.48 5.68 -5.39
N CYS A 21 0.63 6.96 -5.12
CA CYS A 21 -0.19 7.70 -4.17
C CYS A 21 -1.27 8.48 -4.90
N ASN A 22 -2.50 8.49 -4.37
CA ASN A 22 -3.61 9.25 -4.95
C ASN A 22 -3.29 10.75 -5.06
N GLU A 23 -2.49 11.31 -4.14
CA GLU A 23 -2.04 12.70 -4.21
C GLU A 23 -1.23 12.98 -5.50
N LEU A 24 -0.26 12.12 -5.83
CA LEU A 24 0.55 12.25 -7.04
C LEU A 24 -0.31 12.00 -8.29
N MET A 25 -1.23 11.03 -8.22
CA MET A 25 -2.16 10.76 -9.33
C MET A 25 -3.11 11.94 -9.57
N TYR A 26 -3.59 12.59 -8.53
CA TYR A 26 -4.41 13.80 -8.61
C TYR A 26 -3.60 14.97 -9.16
N LYS A 27 -2.38 15.20 -8.65
CA LYS A 27 -1.45 16.23 -9.16
C LYS A 27 -1.17 16.06 -10.65
N TRP A 28 -1.09 14.82 -11.13
CA TRP A 28 -0.90 14.49 -12.54
C TRP A 28 -2.19 14.34 -13.34
N LYS A 29 -3.36 14.67 -12.78
CA LYS A 29 -4.69 14.57 -13.42
C LYS A 29 -5.07 13.16 -13.89
N PHE A 30 -4.47 12.12 -13.31
CA PHE A 30 -4.88 10.72 -13.50
C PHE A 30 -6.02 10.30 -12.57
N ARG A 31 -6.34 11.10 -11.55
CA ARG A 31 -7.52 10.95 -10.69
C ARG A 31 -8.20 12.29 -10.52
N GLU A 32 -9.52 12.26 -10.33
CA GLU A 32 -10.34 13.43 -10.06
C GLU A 32 -10.30 13.89 -8.59
N SER A 33 -9.88 13.01 -7.68
CA SER A 33 -9.76 13.32 -6.25
C SER A 33 -8.47 12.73 -5.66
N PRO A 34 -7.80 13.45 -4.74
CA PRO A 34 -6.66 12.94 -3.99
C PRO A 34 -7.07 11.99 -2.85
N GLY A 35 -8.36 11.95 -2.50
CA GLY A 35 -8.88 11.15 -1.40
C GLY A 35 -8.80 9.65 -1.66
N TYR A 36 -8.59 8.88 -0.60
CA TYR A 36 -8.85 7.43 -0.64
C TYR A 36 -10.32 7.15 -0.33
N ASP A 37 -10.77 5.99 -0.79
CA ASP A 37 -12.11 5.45 -0.52
C ASP A 37 -12.39 5.21 0.97
N CYS A 38 -11.35 5.07 1.80
CA CYS A 38 -11.46 5.11 3.25
C CYS A 38 -11.79 6.51 3.83
N GLY A 39 -12.13 7.50 3.00
CA GLY A 39 -12.53 8.84 3.43
C GLY A 39 -11.36 9.71 3.91
N ALA A 40 -10.12 9.25 3.77
CA ALA A 40 -8.95 10.01 4.18
C ALA A 40 -8.54 11.04 3.10
N ASN A 41 -8.40 12.30 3.51
CA ASN A 41 -8.21 13.45 2.60
C ASN A 41 -6.84 13.50 1.93
N ILE A 42 -5.77 13.27 2.70
CA ILE A 42 -4.38 13.29 2.23
C ILE A 42 -3.66 12.28 3.10
N GLN A 43 -3.14 11.22 2.50
CA GLN A 43 -2.46 10.20 3.29
C GLN A 43 -1.19 9.72 2.58
N PRO A 44 -0.02 9.80 3.25
CA PRO A 44 1.15 9.05 2.83
C PRO A 44 0.83 7.55 2.93
N LYS A 45 1.58 6.73 2.18
CA LYS A 45 1.42 5.25 2.15
C LYS A 45 1.35 4.57 3.52
N GLN A 46 1.90 5.21 4.54
CA GLN A 46 1.83 4.74 5.92
C GLN A 46 0.40 4.58 6.40
N HIS A 47 -0.52 5.46 6.02
CA HIS A 47 -1.92 5.32 6.41
C HIS A 47 -2.55 4.06 5.88
N LEU A 48 -2.31 3.74 4.61
CA LEU A 48 -2.89 2.56 4.01
C LEU A 48 -2.52 1.30 4.81
N ILE A 49 -1.30 1.27 5.35
CA ILE A 49 -0.76 0.14 6.07
C ILE A 49 -1.13 0.20 7.55
N LEU A 50 -1.11 1.36 8.20
CA LEU A 50 -1.21 1.47 9.66
C LEU A 50 -2.58 1.95 10.15
N ASP A 51 -3.26 2.78 9.39
CA ASP A 51 -4.37 3.62 9.88
C ASP A 51 -5.66 3.45 9.06
N CYS A 52 -5.59 2.77 7.90
CA CYS A 52 -6.71 2.59 7.01
C CYS A 52 -7.65 1.53 7.57
N HIS A 53 -8.78 1.96 8.12
CA HIS A 53 -9.79 1.06 8.70
C HIS A 53 -10.31 -0.04 7.74
N LEU A 54 -10.12 0.10 6.43
CA LEU A 54 -10.53 -0.91 5.44
C LEU A 54 -9.43 -1.94 5.15
N ARG A 55 -8.15 -1.57 5.29
CA ARG A 55 -7.03 -2.32 4.71
C ARG A 55 -5.77 -2.31 5.57
N SER A 56 -5.85 -1.86 6.82
CA SER A 56 -4.71 -1.85 7.72
C SER A 56 -4.08 -3.24 7.79
N TYR A 57 -2.76 -3.26 7.91
CA TYR A 57 -2.01 -4.45 8.23
C TYR A 57 -1.91 -4.53 9.74
N ASP A 58 -2.41 -5.62 10.31
CA ASP A 58 -2.47 -5.79 11.77
C ASP A 58 -1.10 -6.18 12.39
N GLY A 59 -0.08 -6.43 11.57
CA GLY A 59 1.28 -6.78 11.99
C GLY A 59 2.26 -5.61 11.99
N ASP A 60 3.55 -5.93 12.16
CA ASP A 60 4.62 -4.92 12.19
C ASP A 60 5.09 -4.56 10.76
N LEU A 61 5.49 -3.32 10.53
CA LEU A 61 6.18 -2.93 9.31
C LEU A 61 7.46 -3.74 9.05
N GLU A 62 8.10 -4.28 10.09
CA GLU A 62 9.23 -5.20 9.96
C GLU A 62 8.87 -6.47 9.18
N ASP A 63 7.59 -6.88 9.16
CA ASP A 63 7.13 -8.06 8.43
C ASP A 63 7.34 -7.90 6.92
N PHE A 64 7.22 -6.67 6.40
CA PHE A 64 7.54 -6.36 5.01
C PHE A 64 9.06 -6.40 4.75
N LEU A 65 9.92 -6.15 5.75
CA LEU A 65 11.36 -6.31 5.61
C LEU A 65 11.75 -7.78 5.59
N LYS A 66 11.16 -8.58 6.49
CA LYS A 66 11.40 -10.02 6.63
C LYS A 66 10.69 -10.87 5.58
N VAL A 67 9.71 -10.30 4.86
CA VAL A 67 8.85 -11.02 3.90
C VAL A 67 8.16 -12.20 4.59
N THR A 68 7.51 -11.92 5.72
CA THR A 68 6.76 -12.95 6.42
C THR A 68 5.56 -13.42 5.59
N PRO A 69 5.07 -14.65 5.81
CA PRO A 69 3.87 -15.14 5.13
C PRO A 69 2.66 -14.22 5.31
N ASP A 70 2.49 -13.61 6.48
CA ASP A 70 1.37 -12.71 6.78
C ASP A 70 1.42 -11.42 5.95
N ALA A 71 2.60 -10.82 5.81
CA ALA A 71 2.80 -9.66 4.94
C ALA A 71 2.54 -10.00 3.47
N VAL A 72 2.89 -11.21 3.02
CA VAL A 72 2.60 -11.67 1.66
C VAL A 72 1.10 -11.90 1.46
N ALA A 73 0.42 -12.56 2.40
CA ALA A 73 -1.02 -12.80 2.35
C ALA A 73 -1.82 -11.50 2.30
N TRP A 74 -1.44 -10.51 3.12
CA TRP A 74 -2.04 -9.18 3.09
C TRP A 74 -1.79 -8.48 1.74
N LEU A 75 -0.56 -8.57 1.20
CA LEU A 75 -0.22 -8.02 -0.12
C LEU A 75 -0.99 -8.67 -1.27
N GLU A 76 -1.36 -9.95 -1.16
CA GLU A 76 -2.17 -10.68 -2.12
C GLU A 76 -3.65 -10.27 -2.03
N ALA A 77 -4.18 -10.13 -0.82
CA ALA A 77 -5.56 -9.73 -0.55
C ALA A 77 -5.85 -8.25 -0.91
N LEU A 78 -4.81 -7.42 -1.09
CA LEU A 78 -4.96 -6.02 -1.45
C LEU A 78 -5.67 -5.85 -2.82
N ASP A 79 -6.85 -5.25 -2.78
CA ASP A 79 -7.73 -4.93 -3.91
C ASP A 79 -7.28 -3.68 -4.69
N ILE A 80 -6.44 -2.83 -4.10
CA ILE A 80 -5.88 -1.64 -4.75
C ILE A 80 -4.44 -1.85 -5.25
N ASP A 81 -4.01 -1.05 -6.22
CA ASP A 81 -2.61 -0.99 -6.65
C ASP A 81 -1.88 0.17 -5.95
N ILE A 82 -0.74 -0.13 -5.32
CA ILE A 82 0.04 0.77 -4.43
C ILE A 82 1.44 0.94 -4.94
#